data_AF-A0A957FFK7-F1
#
_entry.id   AF-A0A957FFK7-F1
#
_cell.length_a   1.000
_cell.length_b   1.000
_cell.length_c   1.000
_cell.angle_alpha   90.00
_cell.angle_beta   90.00
_cell.angle_gamma   90.00
#
_symmetry.space_group_name_H-M   'P 1'
#
loop_
_entity.id
_entity.type
_entity.pdbx_description
1 polymer ?
#
loop_
_entity_poly.entity_id
_entity_poly.type
_entity_poly.pdbx_seq_one_letter_code
_entity_poly.pdbx_strand_id
1 'polypeptide(L)'
;MAQLIPNTPIHGSPPEIIRLFQVFKRLPDPIVVLQRLPAVHGPGPDFCLLQDERAILLAVSCATPHEAQLTQQPGLFENGGVSLGQAEATRLAEFVAGETAVARLPTAILFPNLSDKQLQALPGSGVGGAWVGKERLAPGQFHAWLQTQLTASLPGAPIDRLRQRFTPEVVVPAAFTVRRPRARHTGAELTPYLLDYDQEQVLKMDLNLPDAGLKTARAFQLRLVNGVAGSGKSLIVIYRAHLLRQLFPQKRILILTHNRALRHDLWRRYARLSQGDRGVRVQTFMGWCRKQWPPDRPWHDIISHRDRVALARQAWLAHLRDTAVSEQMLLDEIDWYKDRLV
;
A
#
# COMPACT_ATOMS: atom_id res chain seq x y z
N MET A 1 -13.47 13.40 4.33
CA MET A 1 -13.92 12.43 3.31
C MET A 1 -13.16 11.16 3.58
N ALA A 2 -13.85 10.01 3.58
CA ALA A 2 -13.29 8.74 3.99
C ALA A 2 -11.90 8.47 3.40
N GLN A 3 -11.03 7.86 4.22
CA GLN A 3 -9.68 7.50 3.82
C GLN A 3 -9.71 6.19 3.04
N LEU A 4 -9.43 6.23 1.74
CA LEU A 4 -9.33 5.05 0.88
C LEU A 4 -7.88 4.58 0.78
N ILE A 5 -7.64 3.30 1.00
CA ILE A 5 -6.33 2.67 0.95
C ILE A 5 -6.41 1.41 0.08
N PRO A 6 -5.84 1.41 -1.14
CA PRO A 6 -5.20 2.53 -1.82
C PRO A 6 -6.19 3.66 -2.18
N ASN A 7 -5.66 4.86 -2.41
CA ASN A 7 -6.45 6.05 -2.79
C ASN A 7 -6.96 6.03 -4.25
N THR A 8 -6.45 5.09 -5.05
CA THR A 8 -6.87 4.82 -6.43
C THR A 8 -7.19 3.34 -6.59
N PRO A 9 -8.19 2.96 -7.41
CA PRO A 9 -8.47 1.57 -7.72
C PRO A 9 -7.23 0.87 -8.28
N ILE A 10 -7.04 -0.41 -7.94
CA ILE A 10 -5.96 -1.24 -8.47
C ILE A 10 -6.16 -1.46 -9.99
N HIS A 11 -5.07 -1.46 -10.75
CA HIS A 11 -5.08 -1.69 -12.19
C HIS A 11 -5.70 -3.05 -12.53
N GLY A 12 -6.58 -3.09 -13.53
CA GLY A 12 -7.33 -4.29 -13.88
C GLY A 12 -8.52 -4.60 -12.97
N SER A 13 -8.86 -3.73 -12.02
CA SER A 13 -10.10 -3.87 -11.25
C SER A 13 -11.33 -3.87 -12.18
N PRO A 14 -12.34 -4.71 -11.92
CA PRO A 14 -13.63 -4.67 -12.62
C PRO A 14 -14.28 -3.28 -12.57
N PRO A 15 -15.11 -2.90 -13.57
CA PRO A 15 -15.78 -1.61 -13.59
C PRO A 15 -16.70 -1.38 -12.37
N GLU A 16 -17.22 -2.45 -11.78
CA GLU A 16 -18.01 -2.44 -10.55
C GLU A 16 -17.21 -1.94 -9.35
N ILE A 17 -15.96 -2.42 -9.20
CA ILE A 17 -15.02 -1.97 -8.17
C ILE A 17 -14.70 -0.48 -8.38
N ILE A 18 -14.45 -0.05 -9.62
CA ILE A 18 -14.15 1.35 -9.94
C ILE A 18 -15.35 2.26 -9.60
N ARG A 19 -16.58 1.81 -9.88
CA ARG A 19 -17.80 2.55 -9.53
C ARG A 19 -17.94 2.69 -8.02
N LEU A 20 -17.69 1.61 -7.27
CA LEU A 20 -17.74 1.63 -5.80
C LEU A 20 -16.69 2.55 -5.19
N PHE A 21 -15.50 2.67 -5.77
CA PHE A 21 -14.52 3.68 -5.35
C PHE A 21 -15.08 5.10 -5.35
N GLN A 22 -15.91 5.45 -6.33
CA GLN A 22 -16.55 6.77 -6.39
C GLN A 22 -17.60 6.96 -5.30
N VAL A 23 -18.31 5.88 -4.93
CA VAL A 23 -19.26 5.87 -3.82
C VAL A 23 -18.52 6.04 -2.49
N PHE A 24 -17.46 5.26 -2.27
CA PHE A 24 -16.68 5.27 -1.04
C PHE A 24 -15.96 6.61 -0.80
N LYS A 25 -15.48 7.28 -1.86
CA LYS A 25 -14.90 8.64 -1.73
C LYS A 25 -15.86 9.68 -1.16
N ARG A 26 -17.18 9.45 -1.26
CA ARG A 26 -18.21 10.36 -0.75
C ARG A 26 -18.61 10.07 0.70
N LEU A 27 -18.08 9.01 1.30
CA LEU A 27 -18.32 8.71 2.71
C LEU A 27 -17.67 9.77 3.61
N PRO A 28 -18.27 10.07 4.78
CA PRO A 28 -17.71 11.02 5.73
C PRO A 28 -16.51 10.44 6.49
N ASP A 29 -15.73 11.33 7.12
CA ASP A 29 -14.76 10.93 8.14
C ASP A 29 -15.49 10.49 9.42
N PRO A 30 -14.93 9.57 10.23
CA PRO A 30 -13.58 9.00 10.17
C PRO A 30 -13.50 7.63 9.47
N ILE A 31 -14.34 7.35 8.47
CA ILE A 31 -14.38 6.03 7.82
C ILE A 31 -13.07 5.75 7.06
N VAL A 32 -12.49 4.57 7.29
CA VAL A 32 -11.35 4.04 6.54
C VAL A 32 -11.82 2.88 5.67
N VAL A 33 -11.48 2.90 4.39
CA VAL A 33 -11.86 1.88 3.41
C VAL A 33 -10.59 1.21 2.89
N LEU A 34 -10.39 -0.06 3.24
CA LEU A 34 -9.27 -0.87 2.79
C LEU A 34 -9.71 -1.72 1.59
N GLN A 35 -8.96 -1.68 0.48
CA GLN A 35 -9.12 -2.64 -0.62
C GLN A 35 -8.12 -3.78 -0.45
N ARG A 36 -8.57 -5.02 -0.62
CA ARG A 36 -7.70 -6.20 -0.64
C ARG A 36 -6.89 -6.24 -1.95
N LEU A 37 -5.68 -6.81 -1.89
CA LEU A 37 -4.84 -7.08 -3.07
C LEU A 37 -4.96 -8.56 -3.47
N PRO A 38 -5.95 -8.96 -4.29
CA PRO A 38 -6.20 -10.37 -4.60
C PRO A 38 -5.04 -11.03 -5.33
N ALA A 39 -4.31 -10.29 -6.17
CA ALA A 39 -3.13 -10.77 -6.88
C ALA A 39 -1.99 -11.21 -5.94
N VAL A 40 -1.98 -10.71 -4.68
CA VAL A 40 -0.94 -11.02 -3.70
C VAL A 40 -1.44 -11.99 -2.63
N HIS A 41 -2.71 -11.89 -2.23
CA HIS A 41 -3.26 -12.60 -1.07
C HIS A 41 -4.34 -13.62 -1.41
N GLY A 42 -4.57 -13.88 -2.69
CA GLY A 42 -5.59 -14.82 -3.16
C GLY A 42 -7.03 -14.30 -2.96
N PRO A 43 -8.02 -15.19 -3.16
CA PRO A 43 -9.43 -14.84 -3.03
C PRO A 43 -9.80 -14.40 -1.61
N GLY A 44 -10.83 -13.57 -1.50
CA GLY A 44 -11.35 -13.07 -0.22
C GLY A 44 -12.35 -11.94 -0.43
N PRO A 45 -12.66 -11.17 0.62
CA PRO A 45 -13.47 -9.97 0.51
C PRO A 45 -12.70 -8.89 -0.27
N ASP A 46 -13.42 -8.11 -1.07
CA ASP A 46 -12.84 -7.06 -1.90
C ASP A 46 -12.50 -5.81 -1.07
N PHE A 47 -13.36 -5.49 -0.10
CA PHE A 47 -13.19 -4.32 0.77
C PHE A 47 -13.43 -4.66 2.25
N CYS A 48 -12.75 -3.89 3.11
CA CYS A 48 -13.01 -3.82 4.54
C CYS A 48 -13.20 -2.36 4.93
N LEU A 49 -14.34 -2.04 5.54
CA LEU A 49 -14.65 -0.70 6.01
C LEU A 49 -14.52 -0.67 7.53
N LEU A 50 -13.83 0.35 8.03
CA LEU A 50 -13.55 0.54 9.45
C LEU A 50 -14.05 1.91 9.92
N GLN A 51 -14.73 1.96 11.05
CA GLN A 51 -15.19 3.20 11.69
C GLN A 51 -15.36 3.01 13.20
N ASP A 52 -14.67 3.81 14.03
CA ASP A 52 -14.79 3.78 15.50
C ASP A 52 -14.71 2.35 16.06
N GLU A 53 -13.67 1.61 15.68
CA GLU A 53 -13.47 0.20 16.03
C GLU A 53 -14.53 -0.78 15.54
N ARG A 54 -15.43 -0.38 14.64
CA ARG A 54 -16.41 -1.25 14.00
C ARG A 54 -15.94 -1.58 12.59
N ALA A 55 -16.26 -2.79 12.13
CA ALA A 55 -15.81 -3.28 10.84
C ALA A 55 -16.94 -3.98 10.07
N ILE A 56 -16.87 -3.91 8.74
CA ILE A 56 -17.69 -4.73 7.83
C ILE A 56 -16.85 -5.19 6.64
N LEU A 57 -17.05 -6.44 6.24
CA LEU A 57 -16.41 -7.04 5.07
C LEU A 57 -17.37 -7.03 3.89
N LEU A 58 -16.89 -6.55 2.75
CA LEU A 58 -17.70 -6.42 1.53
C LEU A 58 -17.08 -7.24 0.40
N ALA A 59 -17.92 -8.02 -0.27
CA ALA A 59 -17.63 -8.61 -1.57
C ALA A 59 -18.44 -7.91 -2.66
N VAL A 60 -17.91 -7.84 -3.87
CA VAL A 60 -18.52 -7.16 -5.00
C VAL A 60 -18.84 -8.18 -6.08
N SER A 61 -20.11 -8.20 -6.49
CA SER A 61 -20.56 -9.04 -7.58
C SER A 61 -20.52 -8.28 -8.90
N CYS A 62 -19.99 -8.93 -9.94
CA CYS A 62 -20.04 -8.44 -11.31
C CYS A 62 -21.33 -8.85 -12.04
N ALA A 63 -22.31 -9.42 -11.33
CA ALA A 63 -23.55 -9.91 -11.91
C ALA A 63 -24.29 -8.83 -12.72
N THR A 64 -24.80 -9.24 -13.87
CA THR A 64 -25.52 -8.38 -14.80
C THR A 64 -27.03 -8.57 -14.69
N PRO A 65 -27.84 -7.56 -15.10
CA PRO A 65 -29.29 -7.71 -15.17
C PRO A 65 -29.75 -8.91 -16.03
N HIS A 66 -29.00 -9.24 -17.08
CA HIS A 66 -29.28 -10.37 -17.96
C HIS A 66 -29.11 -11.71 -17.23
N GLU A 67 -28.01 -11.89 -16.50
CA GLU A 67 -27.80 -13.09 -15.67
C GLU A 67 -28.88 -13.21 -14.59
N ALA A 68 -29.29 -12.10 -13.98
CA ALA A 68 -30.37 -12.10 -12.99
C ALA A 68 -31.72 -12.53 -13.58
N GLN A 69 -32.02 -12.18 -14.84
CA GLN A 69 -33.21 -12.64 -15.54
C GLN A 69 -33.16 -14.14 -15.85
N LEU A 70 -32.00 -14.65 -16.27
CA LEU A 70 -31.79 -16.07 -16.52
C LEU A 70 -31.99 -16.90 -15.24
N THR A 71 -31.50 -16.42 -14.09
CA THR A 71 -31.71 -17.10 -12.80
C THR A 71 -33.19 -17.13 -12.37
N GLN A 72 -34.00 -16.15 -12.79
CA GLN A 72 -35.43 -16.11 -12.48
C GLN A 72 -36.29 -17.00 -13.40
N GLN A 73 -35.79 -17.34 -14.58
CA GLN A 73 -36.44 -18.23 -15.53
C GLN A 73 -35.60 -19.49 -15.72
N PRO A 74 -35.61 -20.44 -14.76
CA PRO A 74 -34.92 -21.71 -14.95
C PRO A 74 -35.50 -22.38 -16.20
N GLY A 75 -34.69 -22.47 -17.25
CA GLY A 75 -35.09 -23.16 -18.48
C GLY A 75 -35.46 -24.61 -18.16
N LEU A 76 -36.46 -25.13 -18.86
CA LEU A 76 -36.98 -26.51 -18.70
C LEU A 76 -35.92 -27.62 -18.91
N PHE A 77 -34.70 -27.30 -19.36
CA PHE A 77 -33.67 -28.26 -19.76
C PHE A 77 -32.26 -28.00 -19.21
N GLU A 78 -32.04 -27.02 -18.32
CA GLU A 78 -30.69 -26.76 -17.78
C GLU A 78 -30.66 -26.86 -16.25
N ASN A 79 -30.16 -28.00 -15.76
CA ASN A 79 -29.89 -28.27 -14.33
C ASN A 79 -28.69 -27.48 -13.76
N GLY A 80 -28.35 -26.33 -14.34
CA GLY A 80 -27.14 -25.56 -14.04
C GLY A 80 -27.43 -24.08 -13.76
N GLY A 81 -28.51 -23.78 -13.04
CA GLY A 81 -28.88 -22.39 -12.70
C GLY A 81 -27.70 -21.60 -12.12
N VAL A 82 -27.41 -20.45 -12.71
CA VAL A 82 -26.34 -19.55 -12.23
C VAL A 82 -26.73 -19.03 -10.84
N SER A 83 -26.02 -19.48 -9.81
CA SER A 83 -26.22 -19.05 -8.42
C SER A 83 -25.50 -17.71 -8.17
N LEU A 84 -26.20 -16.62 -8.49
CA LEU A 84 -25.68 -15.27 -8.27
C LEU A 84 -25.34 -15.02 -6.80
N GLY A 85 -24.17 -14.42 -6.55
CA GLY A 85 -23.70 -14.12 -5.19
C GLY A 85 -23.13 -15.31 -4.43
N GLN A 86 -23.27 -16.55 -4.91
CA GLN A 86 -22.77 -17.74 -4.21
C GLN A 86 -21.24 -17.74 -4.13
N ALA A 87 -20.55 -17.35 -5.22
CA ALA A 87 -19.10 -17.25 -5.23
C ALA A 87 -18.60 -16.19 -4.22
N GLU A 88 -19.25 -15.02 -4.18
CA GLU A 88 -18.96 -13.95 -3.22
C GLU A 88 -19.21 -14.41 -1.78
N ALA A 89 -20.33 -15.09 -1.54
CA ALA A 89 -20.70 -15.63 -0.23
C ALA A 89 -19.69 -16.67 0.27
N THR A 90 -19.27 -17.59 -0.61
CA THR A 90 -18.23 -18.58 -0.28
C THR A 90 -16.91 -17.88 0.06
N ARG A 91 -16.46 -16.90 -0.74
CA ARG A 91 -15.23 -16.14 -0.46
C ARG A 91 -15.29 -15.43 0.90
N LEU A 92 -16.43 -14.82 1.24
CA LEU A 92 -16.64 -14.19 2.54
C LEU A 92 -16.63 -15.21 3.67
N ALA A 93 -17.35 -16.32 3.51
CA ALA A 93 -17.44 -17.38 4.51
C ALA A 93 -16.09 -18.03 4.79
N GLU A 94 -15.31 -18.38 3.76
CA GLU A 94 -13.95 -18.92 3.90
C GLU A 94 -13.01 -17.94 4.60
N PHE A 95 -13.11 -16.65 4.25
CA PHE A 95 -12.29 -15.63 4.90
C PHE A 95 -12.64 -15.49 6.39
N VAL A 96 -13.91 -15.54 6.75
CA VAL A 96 -14.41 -15.36 8.12
C VAL A 96 -14.21 -16.63 8.97
N ALA A 97 -14.34 -17.83 8.38
CA ALA A 97 -14.26 -19.10 9.09
C ALA A 97 -12.86 -19.40 9.65
N GLY A 98 -11.80 -18.91 9.01
CA GLY A 98 -10.44 -19.25 9.45
C GLY A 98 -9.89 -18.42 10.61
N GLU A 99 -10.66 -17.54 11.25
CA GLU A 99 -10.21 -16.75 12.41
C GLU A 99 -11.39 -16.39 13.33
N THR A 100 -11.38 -16.87 14.57
CA THR A 100 -12.49 -16.68 15.52
C THR A 100 -12.76 -15.21 15.85
N ALA A 101 -11.72 -14.37 15.87
CA ALA A 101 -11.85 -12.93 16.07
C ALA A 101 -12.59 -12.22 14.92
N VAL A 102 -12.55 -12.79 13.71
CA VAL A 102 -13.15 -12.26 12.49
C VAL A 102 -14.49 -12.95 12.20
N ALA A 103 -14.74 -14.12 12.80
CA ALA A 103 -15.91 -14.97 12.58
C ALA A 103 -17.27 -14.28 12.75
N ARG A 104 -17.32 -13.22 13.57
CA ARG A 104 -18.56 -12.48 13.91
C ARG A 104 -18.72 -11.17 13.15
N LEU A 105 -17.83 -10.87 12.20
CA LEU A 105 -17.94 -9.65 11.43
C LEU A 105 -19.16 -9.69 10.50
N PRO A 106 -19.85 -8.54 10.34
CA PRO A 106 -20.90 -8.44 9.36
C PRO A 106 -20.26 -8.55 7.98
N THR A 107 -20.95 -9.26 7.09
CA THR A 107 -20.57 -9.44 5.69
C THR A 107 -21.69 -8.94 4.80
N ALA A 108 -21.34 -8.34 3.67
CA ALA A 108 -22.31 -7.96 2.67
C ALA A 108 -21.79 -8.17 1.25
N ILE A 109 -22.71 -8.46 0.34
CA ILE A 109 -22.46 -8.59 -1.10
C ILE A 109 -23.09 -7.39 -1.78
N LEU A 110 -22.27 -6.63 -2.49
CA LEU A 110 -22.68 -5.46 -3.25
C LEU A 110 -22.93 -5.86 -4.70
N PHE A 111 -24.08 -5.46 -5.25
CA PHE A 111 -24.45 -5.68 -6.64
C PHE A 111 -24.64 -4.33 -7.35
N PRO A 112 -23.56 -3.69 -7.85
CA PRO A 112 -23.62 -2.33 -8.39
C PRO A 112 -24.46 -2.19 -9.67
N ASN A 113 -24.81 -3.31 -10.30
CA ASN A 113 -25.54 -3.37 -11.57
C ASN A 113 -26.98 -3.85 -11.42
N LEU A 114 -27.39 -4.34 -10.25
CA LEU A 114 -28.74 -4.85 -10.01
C LEU A 114 -29.52 -3.92 -9.10
N SER A 115 -30.80 -3.73 -9.40
CA SER A 115 -31.73 -3.03 -8.51
C SER A 115 -32.13 -3.87 -7.31
N ASP A 116 -32.53 -3.25 -6.22
CA ASP A 116 -33.11 -3.90 -5.04
C ASP A 116 -34.31 -4.80 -5.42
N LYS A 117 -35.15 -4.36 -6.37
CA LYS A 117 -36.28 -5.16 -6.88
C LYS A 117 -35.81 -6.43 -7.59
N GLN A 118 -34.74 -6.35 -8.38
CA GLN A 118 -34.17 -7.52 -9.04
C GLN A 118 -33.55 -8.47 -8.02
N LEU A 119 -32.86 -7.95 -7.00
CA LEU A 119 -32.25 -8.76 -5.93
C LEU A 119 -33.28 -9.49 -5.07
N GLN A 120 -34.42 -8.86 -4.78
CA GLN A 120 -35.51 -9.48 -4.00
C GLN A 120 -36.18 -10.64 -4.75
N ALA A 121 -36.17 -10.58 -6.09
CA ALA A 121 -36.75 -11.62 -6.93
C ALA A 121 -35.80 -12.81 -7.19
N LEU A 122 -34.54 -12.73 -6.73
CA LEU A 122 -33.58 -13.83 -6.88
C LEU A 122 -33.72 -14.88 -5.77
N PRO A 123 -33.63 -16.18 -6.11
CA PRO A 123 -33.59 -17.24 -5.11
C PRO A 123 -32.29 -17.14 -4.29
N GLY A 124 -32.38 -17.27 -2.96
CA GLY A 124 -31.23 -17.17 -2.06
C GLY A 124 -30.82 -15.73 -1.69
N SER A 125 -31.67 -14.74 -1.95
CA SER A 125 -31.48 -13.37 -1.46
C SER A 125 -31.21 -13.38 0.06
N GLY A 126 -30.04 -12.87 0.47
CA GLY A 126 -29.61 -12.83 1.87
C GLY A 126 -28.80 -14.03 2.36
N VAL A 127 -28.52 -15.03 1.53
CA VAL A 127 -27.58 -16.11 1.87
C VAL A 127 -26.15 -15.55 1.91
N GLY A 128 -25.44 -15.79 3.01
CA GLY A 128 -24.04 -15.36 3.18
C GLY A 128 -23.84 -13.89 3.63
N GLY A 129 -24.91 -13.17 3.97
CA GLY A 129 -24.85 -11.80 4.48
C GLY A 129 -25.86 -10.88 3.83
N ALA A 130 -25.74 -9.57 4.10
CA ALA A 130 -26.64 -8.58 3.53
C ALA A 130 -26.37 -8.36 2.03
N TRP A 131 -27.40 -8.39 1.20
CA TRP A 131 -27.30 -8.05 -0.22
C TRP A 131 -27.69 -6.60 -0.44
N VAL A 132 -26.91 -5.88 -1.26
CA VAL A 132 -27.08 -4.44 -1.47
C VAL A 132 -27.14 -4.13 -2.96
N GLY A 133 -28.28 -3.62 -3.41
CA GLY A 133 -28.49 -3.21 -4.80
C GLY A 133 -28.02 -1.78 -5.08
N LYS A 134 -28.14 -1.42 -6.35
CA LYS A 134 -27.70 -0.14 -6.91
C LYS A 134 -28.35 1.08 -6.23
N GLU A 135 -29.61 1.00 -5.83
CA GLU A 135 -30.33 2.09 -5.18
C GLU A 135 -29.70 2.43 -3.83
N ARG A 136 -29.43 1.41 -3.00
CA ARG A 136 -28.77 1.58 -1.70
C ARG A 136 -27.30 2.01 -1.81
N LEU A 137 -26.66 1.74 -2.94
CA LEU A 137 -25.31 2.24 -3.25
C LEU A 137 -25.30 3.72 -3.69
N ALA A 138 -26.47 4.36 -3.84
CA ALA A 138 -26.55 5.77 -4.16
C ALA A 138 -25.94 6.65 -3.03
N PRO A 139 -25.39 7.84 -3.38
CA PRO A 139 -24.85 8.77 -2.40
C PRO A 139 -25.86 9.10 -1.30
N GLY A 140 -25.42 9.11 -0.04
CA GLY A 140 -26.28 9.36 1.14
C GLY A 140 -26.99 8.12 1.66
N GLN A 141 -27.58 7.29 0.78
CA GLN A 141 -28.24 6.04 1.18
C GLN A 141 -27.24 4.99 1.67
N PHE A 142 -26.11 4.87 0.99
CA PHE A 142 -25.09 3.88 1.36
C PHE A 142 -24.54 4.11 2.76
N HIS A 143 -24.29 5.37 3.14
CA HIS A 143 -23.81 5.71 4.47
C HIS A 143 -24.85 5.37 5.54
N ALA A 144 -26.13 5.72 5.32
CA ALA A 144 -27.21 5.40 6.25
C ALA A 144 -27.34 3.88 6.45
N TRP A 145 -27.33 3.12 5.34
CA TRP A 145 -27.32 1.65 5.39
C TRP A 145 -26.10 1.11 6.13
N LEU A 146 -24.89 1.61 5.84
CA LEU A 146 -23.66 1.19 6.50
C LEU A 146 -23.75 1.33 8.02
N GLN A 147 -24.28 2.44 8.52
CA GLN A 147 -24.46 2.66 9.97
C GLN A 147 -25.37 1.60 10.63
N THR A 148 -26.34 1.05 9.89
CA THR A 148 -27.21 -0.03 10.41
C THR A 148 -26.54 -1.39 10.46
N GLN A 149 -25.45 -1.58 9.70
CA GLN A 149 -24.79 -2.89 9.56
C GLN A 149 -23.51 -3.00 10.38
N LEU A 150 -22.91 -1.87 10.76
CA LEU A 150 -21.73 -1.88 11.62
C LEU A 150 -22.07 -2.57 12.95
N THR A 151 -21.22 -3.52 13.34
CA THR A 151 -21.36 -4.27 14.59
C THR A 151 -21.07 -3.41 15.82
N ALA A 152 -21.21 -4.01 17.00
CA ALA A 152 -20.67 -3.45 18.24
C ALA A 152 -19.14 -3.23 18.12
N SER A 153 -18.61 -2.25 18.87
CA SER A 153 -17.19 -1.91 18.92
C SER A 153 -16.31 -3.14 19.12
N LEU A 154 -15.23 -3.27 18.34
CA LEU A 154 -14.26 -4.36 18.41
C LEU A 154 -12.91 -3.83 18.93
N PRO A 155 -12.73 -3.63 20.26
CA PRO A 155 -11.56 -2.95 20.77
C PRO A 155 -10.25 -3.69 20.54
N GLY A 156 -9.29 -3.00 19.89
CA GLY A 156 -7.89 -3.38 19.78
C GLY A 156 -7.57 -4.71 19.08
N ALA A 157 -7.54 -5.80 19.85
CA ALA A 157 -7.02 -7.10 19.40
C ALA A 157 -7.75 -7.69 18.17
N PRO A 158 -9.09 -7.59 18.04
CA PRO A 158 -9.79 -8.12 16.87
C PRO A 158 -9.50 -7.32 15.59
N ILE A 159 -9.30 -6.00 15.67
CA ILE A 159 -8.99 -5.16 14.51
C ILE A 159 -7.59 -5.43 14.00
N ASP A 160 -6.60 -5.56 14.88
CA ASP A 160 -5.24 -5.89 14.46
C ASP A 160 -5.20 -7.27 13.80
N ARG A 161 -5.91 -8.27 14.34
CA ARG A 161 -6.06 -9.59 13.72
C ARG A 161 -6.76 -9.53 12.38
N LEU A 162 -7.84 -8.74 12.27
CA LEU A 162 -8.53 -8.48 11.01
C LEU A 162 -7.57 -7.87 9.99
N ARG A 163 -6.81 -6.84 10.35
CA ARG A 163 -5.83 -6.19 9.46
C ARG A 163 -4.69 -7.13 9.06
N GLN A 164 -4.17 -7.95 9.99
CA GLN A 164 -3.17 -8.97 9.68
C GLN A 164 -3.65 -9.96 8.61
N ARG A 165 -4.94 -10.33 8.63
CA ARG A 165 -5.53 -11.27 7.67
C ARG A 165 -6.00 -10.60 6.37
N PHE A 166 -6.54 -9.40 6.47
CA PHE A 166 -7.10 -8.65 5.35
C PHE A 166 -6.00 -8.03 4.48
N THR A 167 -4.96 -7.47 5.12
CA THR A 167 -3.83 -6.77 4.52
C THR A 167 -2.50 -7.22 5.16
N PRO A 168 -2.05 -8.47 4.93
CA PRO A 168 -0.85 -9.02 5.57
C PRO A 168 0.44 -8.28 5.19
N GLU A 169 0.45 -7.51 4.10
CA GLU A 169 1.56 -6.65 3.67
C GLU A 169 1.89 -5.52 4.66
N VAL A 170 1.00 -5.22 5.63
CA VAL A 170 1.25 -4.21 6.68
C VAL A 170 1.91 -4.78 7.92
N VAL A 171 2.10 -6.10 7.98
CA VAL A 171 2.66 -6.78 9.14
C VAL A 171 4.17 -6.60 9.18
N VAL A 172 4.66 -6.03 10.27
CA VAL A 172 6.08 -5.79 10.54
C VAL A 172 6.62 -6.83 11.51
N PRO A 173 7.59 -7.67 11.09
CA PRO A 173 8.28 -8.57 11.98
C PRO A 173 8.88 -7.83 13.17
N ALA A 174 8.74 -8.38 14.38
CA ALA A 174 9.29 -7.78 15.60
C ALA A 174 10.79 -7.47 15.48
N ALA A 175 11.55 -8.32 14.77
CA ALA A 175 12.97 -8.13 14.51
C ALA A 175 13.31 -6.86 13.70
N PHE A 176 12.34 -6.21 13.08
CA PHE A 176 12.52 -4.97 12.32
C PHE A 176 12.21 -3.73 13.15
N THR A 177 11.61 -3.89 14.33
CA THR A 177 11.26 -2.78 15.21
C THR A 177 12.27 -2.66 16.34
N VAL A 178 12.74 -1.43 16.60
CA VAL A 178 13.58 -1.11 17.77
C VAL A 178 12.70 -0.71 18.97
N ARG A 179 11.42 -0.43 18.73
CA ARG A 179 10.44 -0.05 19.76
C ARG A 179 10.08 -1.28 20.58
N ARG A 180 10.35 -1.24 21.90
CA ARG A 180 9.68 -2.14 22.84
C ARG A 180 8.16 -1.87 22.75
N PRO A 181 7.30 -2.90 22.70
CA PRO A 181 5.85 -2.72 22.61
C PRO A 181 5.37 -1.75 23.69
N ARG A 182 4.74 -0.65 23.29
CA ARG A 182 4.26 0.38 24.23
C ARG A 182 2.83 0.05 24.65
N ALA A 183 2.67 -1.04 25.41
CA ALA A 183 1.59 -1.29 26.37
C ALA A 183 1.86 -2.64 27.05
N ARG A 184 1.73 -2.68 28.38
CA ARG A 184 1.85 -3.88 29.21
C ARG A 184 0.68 -4.82 28.89
N HIS A 185 0.88 -5.76 27.99
CA HIS A 185 0.15 -7.03 28.03
C HIS A 185 1.04 -8.02 28.79
N THR A 186 0.57 -8.44 29.96
CA THR A 186 1.19 -9.49 30.79
C THR A 186 1.05 -10.89 30.19
N GLY A 187 0.56 -11.01 28.95
CA GLY A 187 0.63 -12.23 28.14
C GLY A 187 1.89 -12.23 27.29
N ALA A 188 2.71 -13.27 27.43
CA ALA A 188 3.97 -13.46 26.73
C ALA A 188 3.76 -13.81 25.23
N GLU A 189 3.13 -12.92 24.47
CA GLU A 189 3.06 -13.03 23.01
C GLU A 189 3.61 -11.75 22.36
N LEU A 190 4.64 -11.91 21.53
CA LEU A 190 5.17 -10.85 20.68
C LEU A 190 4.14 -10.58 19.58
N THR A 191 3.16 -9.72 19.84
CA THR A 191 2.21 -9.29 18.81
C THR A 191 2.97 -8.61 17.65
N PRO A 192 2.71 -9.02 16.39
CA PRO A 192 3.31 -8.36 15.23
C PRO A 192 2.94 -6.87 15.23
N TYR A 193 3.92 -6.00 14.98
CA TYR A 193 3.67 -4.58 14.82
C TYR A 193 3.00 -4.35 13.46
N LEU A 194 1.93 -3.55 13.40
CA LEU A 194 1.29 -3.16 12.14
C LEU A 194 1.71 -1.77 11.71
N LEU A 195 1.83 -1.54 10.40
CA LEU A 195 1.88 -0.18 9.87
C LEU A 195 0.57 0.56 10.26
N ASP A 196 0.68 1.83 10.62
CA ASP A 196 -0.50 2.69 10.79
C ASP A 196 -1.15 2.99 9.41
N TYR A 197 -2.32 3.63 9.42
CA TYR A 197 -3.07 3.90 8.18
C TYR A 197 -2.33 4.85 7.23
N ASP A 198 -1.57 5.81 7.74
CA ASP A 198 -0.77 6.74 6.92
C ASP A 198 0.38 5.99 6.24
N GLN A 199 1.07 5.13 6.99
CA GLN A 199 2.12 4.27 6.48
C GLN A 199 1.60 3.27 5.45
N GLU A 200 0.44 2.65 5.70
CA GLU A 200 -0.23 1.76 4.75
C GLU A 200 -0.65 2.50 3.47
N GLN A 201 -1.18 3.72 3.61
CA GLN A 201 -1.52 4.57 2.47
C GLN A 201 -0.28 4.86 1.62
N VAL A 202 0.85 5.22 2.23
CA VAL A 202 2.12 5.43 1.50
C VAL A 202 2.62 4.13 0.86
N LEU A 203 2.50 3.00 1.55
CA LEU A 203 2.86 1.67 1.02
C LEU A 203 2.07 1.34 -0.24
N LYS A 204 0.76 1.65 -0.26
CA LYS A 204 -0.17 1.31 -1.35
C LYS A 204 -0.47 2.46 -2.31
N MET A 205 0.19 3.60 -2.17
CA MET A 205 0.00 4.72 -3.09
C MET A 205 0.35 4.30 -4.52
N ASP A 206 -0.45 4.75 -5.49
CA ASP A 206 -0.44 4.40 -6.92
C ASP A 206 0.32 3.10 -7.26
N LEU A 207 -0.30 1.96 -6.94
CA LEU A 207 0.17 0.63 -7.34
C LEU A 207 0.01 0.40 -8.85
N ASN A 208 -0.61 1.33 -9.57
CA ASN A 208 -0.81 1.28 -11.02
C ASN A 208 0.45 1.76 -11.74
N LEU A 209 1.44 0.87 -11.84
CA LEU A 209 2.61 1.13 -12.67
C LEU A 209 2.25 0.90 -14.16
N PRO A 210 2.53 1.86 -15.06
CA PRO A 210 2.28 1.63 -16.48
C PRO A 210 3.10 0.44 -17.00
N ASP A 211 2.48 -0.35 -17.87
CA ASP A 211 3.19 -1.32 -18.69
C ASP A 211 4.19 -0.58 -19.58
N ALA A 212 5.32 -1.23 -19.87
CA ALA A 212 6.50 -0.63 -20.47
C ALA A 212 6.28 0.01 -21.86
N GLY A 213 5.06 0.00 -22.40
CA GLY A 213 4.68 0.51 -23.72
C GLY A 213 3.92 1.84 -23.76
N LEU A 214 3.54 2.48 -22.65
CA LEU A 214 2.75 3.72 -22.68
C LEU A 214 3.53 4.97 -22.25
N LYS A 215 4.22 5.55 -23.25
CA LYS A 215 4.67 6.95 -23.39
C LYS A 215 5.72 7.47 -22.37
N THR A 216 6.96 7.38 -22.84
CA THR A 216 8.26 7.86 -22.35
C THR A 216 8.38 9.35 -21.95
N ALA A 217 7.29 10.14 -21.89
CA ALA A 217 7.35 11.56 -21.49
C ALA A 217 6.51 11.91 -20.24
N ARG A 218 5.62 11.02 -19.76
CA ARG A 218 4.81 11.21 -18.53
C ARG A 218 5.21 10.27 -17.39
N ALA A 219 6.27 9.49 -17.57
CA ALA A 219 6.56 8.29 -16.78
C ALA A 219 7.35 8.53 -15.46
N PHE A 220 7.63 9.77 -15.08
CA PHE A 220 8.22 10.09 -13.78
C PHE A 220 7.11 10.45 -12.79
N GLN A 221 6.48 9.45 -12.19
CA GLN A 221 5.73 9.68 -10.95
C GLN A 221 6.72 9.94 -9.81
N LEU A 222 7.10 11.21 -9.65
CA LEU A 222 7.90 11.65 -8.50
C LEU A 222 7.01 11.65 -7.26
N ARG A 223 7.47 11.00 -6.19
CA ARG A 223 6.77 10.99 -4.90
C ARG A 223 7.74 11.37 -3.80
N LEU A 224 7.32 12.32 -2.99
CA LEU A 224 8.04 12.73 -1.80
C LEU A 224 7.29 12.17 -0.57
N VAL A 225 7.99 11.34 0.20
CA VAL A 225 7.47 10.81 1.47
C VAL A 225 8.20 11.52 2.60
N ASN A 226 7.49 12.45 3.24
CA ASN A 226 7.99 13.19 4.40
C ASN A 226 7.64 12.49 5.70
N GLY A 227 8.43 12.72 6.75
CA GLY A 227 8.16 12.22 8.08
C GLY A 227 9.33 12.46 9.02
N VAL A 228 9.04 12.52 10.33
CA VAL A 228 10.05 12.77 11.36
C VAL A 228 11.06 11.62 11.50
N ALA A 229 12.15 11.84 12.22
CA ALA A 229 13.08 10.76 12.56
C ALA A 229 12.34 9.62 13.28
N GLY A 230 12.60 8.37 12.89
CA GLY A 230 11.93 7.20 13.47
C GLY A 230 10.48 6.95 12.99
N SER A 231 9.97 7.68 11.99
CA SER A 231 8.63 7.46 11.41
C SER A 231 8.50 6.23 10.50
N GLY A 232 9.57 5.44 10.34
CA GLY A 232 9.53 4.22 9.53
C GLY A 232 9.81 4.39 8.04
N LYS A 233 10.24 5.56 7.54
CA LYS A 233 10.51 5.81 6.10
C LYS A 233 11.35 4.70 5.42
N SER A 234 12.46 4.30 6.04
CA SER A 234 13.33 3.24 5.52
C SER A 234 12.63 1.88 5.47
N LEU A 235 11.73 1.61 6.42
CA LEU A 235 10.91 0.39 6.45
C LEU A 235 9.88 0.42 5.31
N ILE A 236 9.18 1.53 5.13
CA ILE A 236 8.18 1.69 4.06
C ILE A 236 8.83 1.47 2.69
N VAL A 237 10.05 1.98 2.46
CA VAL A 237 10.77 1.81 1.19
C VAL A 237 10.99 0.33 0.85
N ILE A 238 11.42 -0.50 1.82
CA ILE A 238 11.66 -1.93 1.56
C ILE A 238 10.35 -2.73 1.43
N TYR A 239 9.33 -2.38 2.21
CA TYR A 239 8.00 -2.98 2.11
C TYR A 239 7.36 -2.67 0.76
N ARG A 240 7.48 -1.43 0.32
CA ARG A 240 7.01 -1.00 -0.98
C ARG A 240 7.75 -1.71 -2.10
N ALA A 241 9.08 -1.85 -2.00
CA ALA A 241 9.84 -2.63 -2.98
C ALA A 241 9.36 -4.09 -3.03
N HIS A 242 9.14 -4.72 -1.88
CA HIS A 242 8.64 -6.09 -1.80
C HIS A 242 7.24 -6.24 -2.42
N LEU A 243 6.30 -5.36 -2.06
CA LEU A 243 4.95 -5.35 -2.61
C LEU A 243 4.95 -5.16 -4.13
N LEU A 244 5.75 -4.22 -4.63
CA LEU A 244 5.88 -3.99 -6.07
C LEU A 244 6.50 -5.18 -6.80
N ARG A 245 7.39 -5.95 -6.17
CA ARG A 245 7.94 -7.19 -6.74
C ARG A 245 6.92 -8.31 -6.80
N GLN A 246 6.00 -8.38 -5.83
CA GLN A 246 4.89 -9.34 -5.87
C GLN A 246 3.90 -9.00 -6.98
N LEU A 247 3.54 -7.72 -7.12
CA LEU A 247 2.60 -7.26 -8.16
C LEU A 247 3.22 -7.23 -9.56
N PHE A 248 4.51 -6.94 -9.67
CA PHE A 248 5.23 -6.82 -10.95
C PHE A 248 6.58 -7.56 -10.93
N PRO A 249 6.58 -8.91 -10.97
CA PRO A 249 7.77 -9.75 -10.85
C PRO A 249 8.84 -9.56 -11.94
N GLN A 250 8.53 -8.86 -13.02
CA GLN A 250 9.43 -8.52 -14.11
C GLN A 250 10.15 -7.17 -13.91
N LYS A 251 9.61 -6.28 -13.06
CA LYS A 251 10.16 -4.94 -12.88
C LYS A 251 11.43 -4.99 -12.03
N ARG A 252 12.46 -4.27 -12.47
CA ARG A 252 13.73 -4.08 -11.74
C ARG A 252 13.61 -2.85 -10.85
N ILE A 253 13.97 -3.00 -9.58
CA ILE A 253 13.88 -1.90 -8.60
C ILE A 253 15.29 -1.58 -8.10
N LEU A 254 15.61 -0.29 -8.03
CA LEU A 254 16.86 0.23 -7.48
C LEU A 254 16.55 1.14 -6.29
N ILE A 255 17.16 0.83 -5.14
CA ILE A 255 17.10 1.63 -3.93
C ILE A 255 18.49 2.23 -3.72
N LEU A 256 18.56 3.57 -3.72
CA LEU A 256 19.78 4.31 -3.47
C LEU A 256 19.78 4.92 -2.07
N THR A 257 20.93 4.85 -1.41
CA THR A 257 21.15 5.35 -0.05
C THR A 257 22.40 6.22 -0.01
N HIS A 258 22.56 7.02 1.05
CA HIS A 258 23.76 7.86 1.20
C HIS A 258 24.96 7.08 1.78
N ASN A 259 24.73 6.15 2.71
CA ASN A 259 25.81 5.45 3.42
C ASN A 259 25.74 3.92 3.31
N ARG A 260 26.89 3.26 3.53
CA ARG A 260 27.03 1.79 3.42
C ARG A 260 26.29 1.03 4.52
N ALA A 261 26.19 1.59 5.73
CA ALA A 261 25.52 0.93 6.85
C ALA A 261 24.01 0.78 6.57
N LEU A 262 23.35 1.84 6.10
CA LEU A 262 21.96 1.86 5.70
C LEU A 262 21.70 0.90 4.53
N ARG A 263 22.60 0.88 3.53
CA ARG A 263 22.54 -0.11 2.45
C ARG A 263 22.49 -1.54 2.99
N HIS A 264 23.39 -1.90 3.91
CA HIS A 264 23.45 -3.26 4.48
C HIS A 264 22.23 -3.59 5.33
N ASP A 265 21.75 -2.64 6.13
CA ASP A 265 20.53 -2.83 6.93
C ASP A 265 19.30 -3.06 6.05
N LEU A 266 19.05 -2.17 5.08
CA LEU A 266 17.93 -2.29 4.16
C LEU A 266 17.99 -3.59 3.34
N TRP A 267 19.19 -3.97 2.86
CA TRP A 267 19.37 -5.22 2.14
C TRP A 267 19.04 -6.44 3.00
N ARG A 268 19.54 -6.52 4.24
CA ARG A 268 19.25 -7.65 5.15
C ARG A 268 17.77 -7.78 5.44
N ARG A 269 17.08 -6.66 5.70
CA ARG A 269 15.64 -6.64 5.94
C ARG A 269 14.86 -7.07 4.70
N TYR A 270 15.22 -6.53 3.53
CA TYR A 270 14.60 -6.91 2.27
C TYR A 270 14.77 -8.41 1.99
N ALA A 271 15.99 -8.95 2.08
CA ALA A 271 16.26 -10.36 1.83
C ALA A 271 15.46 -11.30 2.75
N ARG A 272 15.21 -10.89 4.00
CA ARG A 272 14.35 -11.64 4.93
C ARG A 272 12.87 -11.56 4.56
N LEU A 273 12.37 -10.42 4.10
CA LEU A 273 10.98 -10.28 3.63
C LEU A 273 10.72 -11.05 2.34
N SER A 274 11.64 -10.93 1.40
CA SER A 274 11.47 -11.43 0.04
C SER A 274 11.90 -12.89 -0.15
N GLN A 275 12.31 -13.55 0.93
CA GLN A 275 12.85 -14.92 0.92
C GLN A 275 13.99 -15.08 -0.11
N GLY A 276 14.79 -14.03 -0.31
CA GLY A 276 15.95 -14.04 -1.19
C GLY A 276 15.72 -13.56 -2.63
N ASP A 277 14.59 -12.92 -2.96
CA ASP A 277 14.39 -12.28 -4.27
C ASP A 277 15.55 -11.32 -4.60
N ARG A 278 16.05 -11.42 -5.84
CA ARG A 278 17.18 -10.61 -6.34
C ARG A 278 16.75 -9.50 -7.31
N GLY A 279 15.45 -9.32 -7.55
CA GLY A 279 14.93 -8.27 -8.44
C GLY A 279 15.06 -6.84 -7.91
N VAL A 280 15.41 -6.68 -6.62
CA VAL A 280 15.70 -5.39 -5.99
C VAL A 280 17.19 -5.25 -5.75
N ARG A 281 17.77 -4.12 -6.17
CA ARG A 281 19.15 -3.75 -5.88
C ARG A 281 19.19 -2.63 -4.85
N VAL A 282 19.99 -2.79 -3.80
CA VAL A 282 20.23 -1.74 -2.80
C VAL A 282 21.68 -1.29 -2.90
N GLN A 283 21.92 -0.02 -3.18
CA GLN A 283 23.26 0.55 -3.35
C GLN A 283 23.39 1.89 -2.65
N THR A 284 24.64 2.34 -2.46
CA THR A 284 24.88 3.76 -2.20
C THR A 284 24.81 4.51 -3.53
N PHE A 285 24.40 5.77 -3.53
CA PHE A 285 24.34 6.61 -4.74
C PHE A 285 25.69 6.58 -5.49
N MET A 286 26.78 6.95 -4.81
CA MET A 286 28.13 6.95 -5.41
C MET A 286 28.59 5.56 -5.85
N GLY A 287 28.22 4.51 -5.09
CA GLY A 287 28.55 3.13 -5.46
C GLY A 287 27.76 2.64 -6.68
N TRP A 288 26.61 3.23 -6.98
CA TRP A 288 25.88 2.99 -8.22
C TRP A 288 26.50 3.80 -9.37
N CYS A 289 26.78 5.10 -9.18
CA CYS A 289 27.45 5.95 -10.17
C CYS A 289 28.76 5.33 -10.65
N ARG A 290 29.63 4.87 -9.74
CA ARG A 290 30.90 4.22 -10.10
C ARG A 290 30.71 2.97 -10.97
N LYS A 291 29.62 2.22 -10.79
CA LYS A 291 29.32 1.04 -11.63
C LYS A 291 28.76 1.40 -13.00
N GLN A 292 28.15 2.57 -13.14
CA GLN A 292 27.64 3.08 -14.41
C GLN A 292 28.68 3.93 -15.14
N TRP A 293 29.81 4.25 -14.51
CA TRP A 293 30.82 5.13 -15.09
C TRP A 293 31.46 4.48 -16.32
N PRO A 294 31.64 5.23 -17.42
CA PRO A 294 32.26 4.71 -18.62
C PRO A 294 33.68 4.20 -18.34
N PRO A 295 34.07 3.00 -18.81
CA PRO A 295 35.38 2.41 -18.52
C PRO A 295 36.53 3.18 -19.18
N ASP A 296 36.24 3.94 -20.23
CA ASP A 296 37.16 4.81 -20.98
C ASP A 296 37.42 6.16 -20.30
N ARG A 297 36.68 6.49 -19.23
CA ARG A 297 36.85 7.76 -18.50
C ARG A 297 37.46 7.52 -17.12
N PRO A 298 38.48 8.29 -16.71
CA PRO A 298 39.01 8.19 -15.36
C PRO A 298 37.90 8.49 -14.33
N TRP A 299 37.78 7.64 -13.32
CA TRP A 299 36.96 7.94 -12.15
C TRP A 299 37.79 8.80 -11.21
N HIS A 300 37.37 10.04 -11.02
CA HIS A 300 37.99 10.92 -10.03
C HIS A 300 37.37 10.63 -8.66
N ASP A 301 38.22 10.26 -7.70
CA ASP A 301 37.76 10.04 -6.34
C ASP A 301 37.23 11.35 -5.74
N ILE A 302 36.09 11.25 -5.08
CA ILE A 302 35.47 12.39 -4.40
C ILE A 302 36.37 12.78 -3.24
N ILE A 303 36.86 14.01 -3.27
CA ILE A 303 37.66 14.58 -2.18
C ILE A 303 36.80 14.55 -0.90
N SER A 304 37.31 13.93 0.15
CA SER A 304 36.58 13.87 1.43
C SER A 304 36.39 15.28 1.98
N HIS A 305 35.36 15.51 2.80
CA HIS A 305 35.15 16.84 3.40
C HIS A 305 36.41 17.32 4.14
N ARG A 306 37.09 16.42 4.86
CA ARG A 306 38.32 16.73 5.58
C ARG A 306 39.45 17.14 4.63
N ASP A 307 39.65 16.39 3.56
CA ASP A 307 40.72 16.67 2.60
C ASP A 307 40.42 17.94 1.80
N ARG A 308 39.13 18.19 1.51
CA ARG A 308 38.68 19.43 0.86
C ARG A 308 38.98 20.64 1.74
N VAL A 309 38.63 20.59 3.02
CA VAL A 309 38.94 21.68 3.97
C VAL A 309 40.45 21.85 4.09
N ALA A 310 41.21 20.77 4.21
CA ALA A 310 42.67 20.85 4.28
C ALA A 310 43.29 21.47 3.01
N LEU A 311 42.79 21.10 1.82
CA LEU A 311 43.24 21.64 0.54
C LEU A 311 42.88 23.13 0.40
N ALA A 312 41.65 23.51 0.77
CA ALA A 312 41.23 24.90 0.78
C ALA A 312 42.09 25.74 1.72
N ARG A 313 42.40 25.21 2.92
CA ARG A 313 43.31 25.85 3.86
C ARG A 313 44.72 26.01 3.30
N GLN A 314 45.24 24.99 2.63
CA GLN A 314 46.57 25.07 1.99
C GLN A 314 46.58 26.13 0.88
N ALA A 315 45.57 26.16 0.02
CA ALA A 315 45.44 27.17 -1.03
C ALA A 315 45.31 28.58 -0.44
N TRP A 316 44.53 28.73 0.64
CA TRP A 316 44.40 29.99 1.36
C TRP A 316 45.74 30.45 1.95
N LEU A 317 46.46 29.56 2.64
CA LEU A 317 47.78 29.86 3.21
C LEU A 317 48.80 30.27 2.13
N ALA A 318 48.74 29.62 0.96
CA ALA A 318 49.69 29.87 -0.12
C ALA A 318 49.42 31.17 -0.89
N HIS A 319 48.16 31.59 -1.01
CA HIS A 319 47.78 32.65 -1.96
C HIS A 319 46.98 33.81 -1.36
N LEU A 320 46.29 33.60 -0.24
CA LEU A 320 45.29 34.55 0.28
C LEU A 320 45.54 34.97 1.74
N ARG A 321 46.52 34.38 2.43
CA ARG A 321 46.78 34.64 3.86
C ARG A 321 47.02 36.13 4.19
N ASP A 322 47.60 36.87 3.25
CA ASP A 322 47.98 38.28 3.41
C ASP A 322 46.92 39.22 2.81
N THR A 323 45.73 38.69 2.50
CA THR A 323 44.59 39.43 1.95
C THR A 323 43.46 39.54 2.98
N ALA A 324 42.42 40.32 2.66
CA ALA A 324 41.22 40.42 3.49
C ALA A 324 40.30 39.17 3.41
N VAL A 325 40.57 38.24 2.48
CA VAL A 325 39.75 37.03 2.30
C VAL A 325 40.11 36.03 3.39
N SER A 326 39.13 35.57 4.16
CA SER A 326 39.33 34.51 5.16
C SER A 326 39.24 33.10 4.57
N GLU A 327 39.75 32.10 5.28
CA GLU A 327 39.62 30.68 4.90
C GLU A 327 38.16 30.27 4.69
N GLN A 328 37.26 30.75 5.56
CA GLN A 328 35.82 30.48 5.46
C GLN A 328 35.21 31.13 4.21
N MET A 329 35.57 32.39 3.91
CA MET A 329 35.10 33.07 2.70
C MET A 329 35.52 32.33 1.43
N LEU A 330 36.74 31.79 1.37
CA LEU A 330 37.18 30.97 0.25
C LEU A 330 36.36 29.69 0.12
N LEU A 331 36.09 28.99 1.24
CA LEU A 331 35.28 27.78 1.23
C LEU A 331 33.84 28.04 0.77
N ASP A 332 33.23 29.11 1.28
CA ASP A 332 31.87 29.53 0.90
C ASP A 332 31.81 29.90 -0.58
N GLU A 333 32.83 30.58 -1.11
CA GLU A 333 32.92 30.93 -2.52
C GLU A 333 33.06 29.67 -3.40
N ILE A 334 33.89 28.70 -3.00
CA ILE A 334 34.01 27.41 -3.70
C ILE A 334 32.67 26.66 -3.68
N ASP A 335 31.94 26.67 -2.54
CA ASP A 335 30.61 26.07 -2.47
C ASP A 335 29.60 26.79 -3.35
N TRP A 336 29.63 28.12 -3.39
CA TRP A 336 28.78 28.92 -4.26
C TRP A 336 29.03 28.62 -5.74
N TYR A 337 30.31 28.57 -6.16
CA TYR A 337 30.70 28.20 -7.52
C TYR A 337 30.19 26.80 -7.90
N LYS A 338 30.36 25.82 -7.01
CA LYS A 338 29.89 24.44 -7.19
C LYS A 338 28.36 24.36 -7.32
N ASP A 339 27.62 25.19 -6.58
CA ASP A 339 26.15 25.13 -6.57
C ASP A 339 25.50 25.94 -7.72
N ARG A 340 26.22 26.84 -8.39
CA ARG A 340 25.65 27.74 -9.42
C ARG A 340 26.21 27.61 -10.83
N LEU A 341 27.45 27.16 -11.01
CA LEU A 341 28.16 27.24 -12.30
C LEU A 341 28.47 25.87 -12.92
N VAL A 342 28.18 24.78 -12.21
CA VAL A 342 28.25 23.38 -12.67
C VAL A 342 26.88 22.74 -12.51
#